data_AF-A0A5E4MXD2-F1
#
_entry.id   AF-A0A5E4MXD2-F1
#
_cell.length_a   1.000
_cell.length_b   1.000
_cell.length_c   1.000
_cell.angle_alpha   90.00
_cell.angle_beta   90.00
_cell.angle_gamma   90.00
#
_symmetry.space_group_name_H-M   'P 1'
#
loop_
_entity.id
_entity.type
_entity.pdbx_description
1 polymer ?
#
loop_
_entity_poly.entity_id
_entity_poly.type
_entity_poly.pdbx_seq_one_letter_code
_entity_poly.pdbx_strand_id
1 'polypeptide(L)'
;MLHDPKLLILDEPTVGLDPLISQSIWELLLDLTANEGKTVIITTHYIEEAKQSQMIGLMRKGTLLSEASPTELLTSCNCSYLEEAFLKICQNHVAKTNSFKIPVKQPTRRFSYARDLPPPPLLNNKLFTFGRFKAQVCKNMYLLRRNIPFTLFVIFLPLIQTVLFNIACGHDPKHLSLGILNEEFVGNSGKCSLTQTKNCFLDENVSVSCLVLERLKEKTFELVEYTNEEDGKYAVKENKVWGFIHFSKNFSDNLAIRFNDATDISDENGTDISDSMFDKGTIHAWVDNTNKYMYDMIKKEVFESYTDVVDSLFNKCNKSEKLGNIPIRLLEPVYGNKKPSFIHYASPAIIALCAFYLPAIYTGATIISEKEGGVIERVVLSGMNFIEIAFAQVLVQMIFIIIQTTLVMIVMFLVFDNPFVGDIFPSFTLLTLIGSGGMCFGFFTAIVCRTQTEASFLGIGTNFLLKFLCGLMWPTEGIHYLLRSVSVYMPLTMSTESLRSLTAKGLGLEHPSVYLGFVSIFSWILVFSLASFIMLKLKRDVWTKS
;
A
#
# COMPACT_ATOMS: atom_id res chain seq x y z
N MET A 1 -3.70 25.08 37.58
CA MET A 1 -3.64 25.17 36.10
C MET A 1 -2.18 25.19 35.65
N LEU A 2 -1.84 24.61 34.50
CA LEU A 2 -0.42 24.44 34.08
C LEU A 2 0.29 25.74 33.68
N HIS A 3 -0.44 26.69 33.09
CA HIS A 3 0.10 27.94 32.52
C HIS A 3 -0.15 29.19 33.37
N ASP A 4 -0.76 29.02 34.54
CA ASP A 4 -1.10 30.09 35.49
C ASP A 4 -1.60 31.41 34.85
N PRO A 5 -2.67 31.37 34.03
CA PRO A 5 -3.11 32.55 33.30
C PRO A 5 -3.74 33.58 34.24
N LYS A 6 -3.48 34.87 33.96
CA LYS A 6 -4.12 36.00 34.67
C LYS A 6 -5.59 36.20 34.28
N LEU A 7 -5.97 35.74 33.09
CA LEU A 7 -7.33 35.80 32.55
C LEU A 7 -7.78 34.39 32.15
N LEU A 8 -8.94 33.99 32.63
CA LEU A 8 -9.60 32.74 32.30
C LEU A 8 -10.95 33.05 31.63
N ILE A 9 -11.21 32.43 30.50
CA ILE A 9 -12.49 32.52 29.80
C ILE A 9 -13.05 31.09 29.73
N LEU A 10 -14.19 30.88 30.34
CA LEU A 10 -14.85 29.58 30.43
C LEU A 10 -16.19 29.65 29.70
N ASP A 11 -16.37 28.76 28.73
CA ASP A 11 -17.65 28.60 28.07
C ASP A 11 -18.45 27.53 28.81
N GLU A 12 -19.56 27.92 29.45
CA GLU A 12 -20.52 26.99 30.07
C GLU A 12 -19.88 25.90 30.98
N PRO A 13 -19.05 26.28 31.99
CA PRO A 13 -18.16 25.35 32.71
C PRO A 13 -18.86 24.30 33.57
N THR A 14 -20.13 24.51 33.91
CA THR A 14 -20.92 23.68 34.83
C THR A 14 -22.03 22.89 34.14
N VAL A 15 -22.15 23.03 32.82
CA VAL A 15 -23.26 22.45 32.05
C VAL A 15 -23.11 20.93 31.98
N GLY A 16 -24.19 20.22 32.35
CA GLY A 16 -24.21 18.76 32.36
C GLY A 16 -23.52 18.09 33.55
N LEU A 17 -23.09 18.88 34.55
CA LEU A 17 -22.51 18.37 35.80
C LEU A 17 -23.58 18.19 36.90
N ASP A 18 -23.26 17.33 37.86
CA ASP A 18 -24.05 17.17 39.10
C ASP A 18 -23.96 18.43 39.97
N PRO A 19 -25.03 18.83 40.69
CA PRO A 19 -25.03 20.03 41.53
C PRO A 19 -23.85 20.16 42.50
N LEU A 20 -23.39 19.04 43.09
CA LEU A 20 -22.26 19.06 44.04
C LEU A 20 -20.94 19.41 43.35
N ILE A 21 -20.72 18.89 42.14
CA ILE A 21 -19.53 19.17 41.34
C ILE A 21 -19.58 20.61 40.84
N SER A 22 -20.74 21.07 40.37
CA SER A 22 -20.92 22.47 39.96
C SER A 22 -20.61 23.44 41.09
N GLN A 23 -21.08 23.17 42.31
CA GLN A 23 -20.74 23.97 43.48
C GLN A 23 -19.23 23.95 43.78
N SER A 24 -18.60 22.77 43.74
CA SER A 24 -17.15 22.64 43.98
C SER A 24 -16.32 23.42 42.95
N ILE A 25 -16.75 23.45 41.69
CA ILE A 25 -16.12 24.25 40.63
C ILE A 25 -16.29 25.74 40.92
N TRP A 26 -17.50 26.17 41.30
CA TRP A 26 -17.76 27.57 41.66
C TRP A 26 -16.91 28.06 42.82
N GLU A 27 -16.79 27.26 43.89
CA GLU A 27 -15.91 27.56 45.03
C GLU A 27 -14.45 27.74 44.60
N LEU A 28 -13.95 26.88 43.71
CA LEU A 28 -12.62 27.01 43.12
C LEU A 28 -12.48 28.30 42.30
N LEU A 29 -13.46 28.64 41.46
CA LEU A 29 -13.40 29.86 40.63
C LEU A 29 -13.40 31.13 41.50
N LEU A 30 -14.19 31.14 42.58
CA LEU A 30 -14.20 32.22 43.55
C LEU A 30 -12.85 32.35 44.26
N ASP A 31 -12.26 31.23 44.70
CA ASP A 31 -10.94 31.19 45.33
C ASP A 31 -9.85 31.78 44.42
N LEU A 32 -9.85 31.40 43.14
CA LEU A 32 -8.91 31.94 42.14
C LEU A 32 -9.05 33.47 41.96
N THR A 33 -10.27 34.00 42.00
CA THR A 33 -10.49 35.45 41.87
C THR A 33 -10.13 36.21 43.14
N ALA A 34 -10.45 35.66 44.32
CA ALA A 34 -10.29 36.33 45.59
C ALA A 34 -8.85 36.27 46.13
N ASN A 35 -8.23 35.09 46.05
CA ASN A 35 -6.93 34.83 46.68
C ASN A 35 -5.76 34.92 45.69
N GLU A 36 -5.96 34.54 44.43
CA GLU A 36 -4.89 34.56 43.41
C GLU A 36 -4.97 35.79 42.48
N GLY A 37 -5.98 36.64 42.61
CA GLY A 37 -6.14 37.87 41.82
C GLY A 37 -6.36 37.62 40.32
N LYS A 38 -6.94 36.47 39.95
CA LYS A 38 -7.23 36.12 38.56
C LYS A 38 -8.54 36.74 38.10
N THR A 39 -8.60 37.11 36.83
CA THR A 39 -9.86 37.52 36.19
C THR A 39 -10.51 36.31 35.54
N VAL A 40 -11.76 36.02 35.87
CA VAL A 40 -12.52 34.90 35.32
C VAL A 40 -13.77 35.44 34.62
N ILE A 41 -13.96 35.07 33.36
CA ILE A 41 -15.15 35.38 32.56
C ILE A 41 -15.84 34.05 32.26
N ILE A 42 -17.13 33.97 32.57
CA ILE A 42 -17.93 32.77 32.40
C ILE A 42 -19.14 33.12 31.55
N THR A 43 -19.47 32.26 30.58
CA THR A 43 -20.79 32.22 29.97
C THR A 43 -21.61 31.14 30.67
N THR A 44 -22.89 31.43 30.93
CA THR A 44 -23.80 30.46 31.53
C THR A 44 -25.22 30.74 31.06
N HIS A 45 -26.00 29.67 30.86
CA HIS A 45 -27.44 29.76 30.69
C HIS A 45 -28.21 29.66 32.02
N TYR A 46 -27.53 29.41 33.14
CA TYR A 46 -28.12 29.34 34.48
C TYR A 46 -28.06 30.71 35.18
N ILE A 47 -29.21 31.29 35.46
CA ILE A 47 -29.31 32.63 36.09
C ILE A 47 -28.80 32.60 37.54
N GLU A 48 -28.97 31.49 38.23
CA GLU A 48 -28.48 31.28 39.60
C GLU A 48 -26.95 31.35 39.69
N GLU A 49 -26.25 30.97 38.62
CA GLU A 49 -24.80 31.08 38.55
C GLU A 49 -24.36 32.53 38.32
N ALA A 50 -25.07 33.26 37.47
CA ALA A 50 -24.83 34.69 37.26
C ALA A 50 -25.01 35.50 38.57
N LYS A 51 -25.92 35.06 39.45
CA LYS A 51 -26.15 35.70 40.76
C LYS A 51 -24.93 35.67 41.68
N GLN A 52 -24.06 34.66 41.56
CA GLN A 52 -22.84 34.53 42.37
C GLN A 52 -21.67 35.37 41.83
N SER A 53 -21.82 35.97 40.64
CA SER A 53 -20.77 36.77 40.00
C SER A 53 -20.68 38.19 40.57
N GLN A 54 -19.48 38.77 40.50
CA GLN A 54 -19.25 40.17 40.87
C GLN A 54 -19.89 41.14 39.85
N MET A 55 -19.98 40.71 38.59
CA MET A 55 -20.48 41.51 37.47
C MET A 55 -21.17 40.61 36.44
N ILE A 56 -22.36 41.04 36.02
CA ILE A 56 -23.19 40.34 35.04
C ILE A 56 -23.24 41.17 33.76
N GLY A 57 -22.81 40.57 32.65
CA GLY A 57 -23.02 41.09 31.30
C GLY A 57 -24.17 40.34 30.60
N LEU A 58 -25.26 41.05 30.27
CA LEU A 58 -26.37 40.46 29.52
C LEU A 58 -26.22 40.74 28.02
N MET A 59 -26.05 39.71 27.20
CA MET A 59 -25.93 39.84 25.76
C MET A 59 -27.16 39.30 25.02
N ARG A 60 -27.58 39.99 23.95
CA ARG A 60 -28.64 39.53 23.04
C ARG A 60 -28.40 40.03 21.62
N LYS A 61 -28.57 39.15 20.62
CA LYS A 61 -28.36 39.45 19.18
C LYS A 61 -27.03 40.17 18.90
N GLY A 62 -25.96 39.76 19.58
CA GLY A 62 -24.62 40.36 19.44
C GLY A 62 -24.45 41.73 20.11
N THR A 63 -25.43 42.21 20.90
CA THR A 63 -25.35 43.47 21.65
C THR A 63 -25.33 43.23 23.15
N LEU A 64 -24.45 43.91 23.87
CA LEU A 64 -24.44 43.94 25.33
C LEU A 64 -25.53 44.92 25.80
N LEU A 65 -26.56 44.39 26.45
CA LEU A 65 -27.73 45.13 26.91
C LEU A 65 -27.48 45.84 28.23
N SER A 66 -26.77 45.18 29.15
CA SER A 66 -26.44 45.68 30.48
C SER A 66 -25.17 45.02 30.98
N GLU A 67 -24.42 45.76 31.79
CA GLU A 67 -23.23 45.29 32.50
C GLU A 67 -23.24 45.96 33.87
N ALA A 68 -23.55 45.19 34.92
CA ALA A 68 -23.71 45.70 36.28
C ALA A 68 -23.53 44.57 37.30
N SER A 69 -23.31 44.90 38.57
CA SER A 69 -23.36 43.89 39.63
C SER A 69 -24.80 43.35 39.80
N PRO A 70 -24.99 42.12 40.34
CA PRO A 70 -26.33 41.57 40.54
C PRO A 70 -27.24 42.49 41.37
N THR A 71 -26.70 43.15 42.39
CA THR A 71 -27.42 44.07 43.28
C THR A 71 -27.82 45.37 42.58
N GLU A 72 -26.91 45.96 41.78
CA GLU A 72 -27.20 47.13 40.96
C GLU A 72 -28.28 46.83 39.90
N LEU A 73 -28.24 45.64 39.31
CA LEU A 73 -29.17 45.22 38.27
C LEU A 73 -30.59 45.06 38.85
N LEU A 74 -30.73 44.43 40.03
CA LEU A 74 -32.00 44.33 40.76
C LEU A 74 -32.56 45.72 41.16
N THR A 75 -31.70 46.61 41.66
CA THR A 75 -32.09 47.97 42.08
C THR A 75 -32.54 48.82 40.90
N SER A 76 -31.81 48.77 39.79
CA SER A 76 -32.13 49.54 38.58
C SER A 76 -33.42 49.09 37.90
N CYS A 77 -33.75 47.80 37.98
CA CYS A 77 -34.99 47.24 37.40
C CYS A 77 -36.18 47.27 38.36
N ASN A 78 -35.94 47.54 39.65
CA ASN A 78 -36.92 47.46 40.75
C ASN A 78 -37.61 46.08 40.77
N CYS A 79 -36.81 45.02 40.84
CA CYS A 79 -37.23 43.61 40.78
C CYS A 79 -36.72 42.84 42.01
N SER A 80 -37.43 41.79 42.41
CA SER A 80 -37.06 40.93 43.55
C SER A 80 -36.14 39.78 43.13
N TYR A 81 -36.28 39.32 41.88
CA TYR A 81 -35.55 38.19 41.31
C TYR A 81 -34.75 38.61 40.08
N LEU A 82 -33.62 37.94 39.85
CA LEU A 82 -32.70 38.28 38.76
C LEU A 82 -33.33 37.93 37.41
N GLU A 83 -34.10 36.86 37.36
CA GLU A 83 -34.89 36.37 36.22
C GLU A 83 -35.85 37.45 35.70
N GLU A 84 -36.56 38.13 36.60
CA GLU A 84 -37.49 39.21 36.27
C GLU A 84 -36.76 40.40 35.67
N ALA A 85 -35.62 40.76 36.26
CA ALA A 85 -34.79 41.86 35.79
C ALA A 85 -34.25 41.59 34.38
N PHE A 86 -33.76 40.36 34.13
CA PHE A 86 -33.31 39.90 32.81
C PHE A 86 -34.45 39.95 31.78
N LEU A 87 -35.64 39.46 32.15
CA LEU A 87 -36.82 39.49 31.28
C LEU A 87 -37.21 40.93 30.92
N LYS A 88 -37.24 41.84 31.89
CA LYS A 88 -37.59 43.25 31.71
C LYS A 88 -36.60 43.97 30.80
N ILE A 89 -35.29 43.72 30.95
CA ILE A 89 -34.25 44.26 30.06
C ILE A 89 -34.45 43.74 28.63
N CYS A 90 -34.76 42.45 28.49
CA CYS A 90 -35.04 41.84 27.19
C CYS A 90 -36.30 42.40 26.52
N GLN A 91 -37.39 42.60 27.26
CA GLN A 91 -38.64 43.20 26.76
C GLN A 91 -38.42 44.66 26.33
N ASN A 92 -37.72 45.44 27.14
CA ASN A 92 -37.36 46.83 26.81
C ASN A 92 -36.52 46.92 25.53
N HIS A 93 -35.61 45.97 25.32
CA HIS A 93 -34.84 45.90 24.08
C HIS A 93 -35.74 45.62 22.86
N VAL A 94 -36.71 44.70 22.96
CA VAL A 94 -37.67 44.42 21.87
C VAL A 94 -38.55 45.63 21.59
N ALA A 95 -39.08 46.27 22.63
CA ALA A 95 -39.92 47.46 22.51
C ALA A 95 -39.18 48.61 21.81
N LYS A 96 -37.91 48.85 22.17
CA LYS A 96 -37.04 49.85 21.52
C LYS A 96 -36.67 49.50 20.08
N THR A 97 -36.51 48.20 19.76
CA THR A 97 -36.17 47.75 18.40
C THR A 97 -37.37 47.85 17.45
N ASN A 98 -38.59 47.68 17.95
CA ASN A 98 -39.82 47.73 17.14
C ASN A 98 -40.38 49.14 16.91
N SER A 99 -40.04 50.12 17.75
CA SER A 99 -40.67 51.45 17.70
C SER A 99 -39.94 52.49 16.84
N PHE A 100 -38.70 52.29 16.40
CA PHE A 100 -38.02 53.22 15.48
C PHE A 100 -36.75 52.58 14.88
N LYS A 101 -36.53 52.73 13.55
CA LYS A 101 -35.20 52.62 12.93
C LYS A 101 -34.33 53.79 13.45
N ILE A 102 -33.69 53.62 14.60
CA ILE A 102 -32.70 54.55 15.15
C ILE A 102 -31.33 53.89 15.07
N PRO A 103 -30.25 54.62 14.68
CA PRO A 103 -28.91 54.07 14.59
C PRO A 103 -28.51 53.51 15.95
N VAL A 104 -27.82 52.37 15.93
CA VAL A 104 -27.22 51.71 17.10
C VAL A 104 -26.59 52.78 18.00
N LYS A 105 -27.23 53.11 19.12
CA LYS A 105 -26.61 53.94 20.15
C LYS A 105 -25.40 53.16 20.63
N GLN A 106 -24.22 53.66 20.28
CA GLN A 106 -22.95 53.15 20.75
C GLN A 106 -23.00 53.01 22.28
N PRO A 107 -22.38 51.96 22.85
CA PRO A 107 -22.41 51.70 24.28
C PRO A 107 -22.09 52.97 25.06
N THR A 108 -22.93 53.28 26.04
CA THR A 108 -22.88 54.52 26.86
C THR A 108 -21.61 54.66 27.69
N ARG A 109 -20.77 53.63 27.75
CA ARG A 109 -19.37 53.70 28.15
C ARG A 109 -18.48 53.41 26.94
N ARG A 110 -17.78 54.44 26.45
CA ARG A 110 -16.52 54.21 25.72
C ARG A 110 -15.54 53.64 26.74
N PHE A 111 -15.35 52.33 26.72
CA PHE A 111 -14.18 51.75 27.38
C PHE A 111 -12.95 52.43 26.79
N SER A 112 -12.10 53.01 27.65
CA SER A 112 -10.79 53.46 27.20
C SER A 112 -10.09 52.21 26.67
N TYR A 113 -9.90 52.11 25.36
CA TYR A 113 -9.08 51.06 24.78
C TYR A 113 -7.76 51.06 25.56
N ALA A 114 -7.38 49.90 26.10
CA ALA A 114 -6.07 49.73 26.70
C ALA A 114 -5.06 50.16 25.64
N ARG A 115 -4.25 51.19 25.93
CA ARG A 115 -3.28 51.73 24.95
C ARG A 115 -2.25 50.68 24.57
N ASP A 116 -1.94 49.78 25.49
CA ASP A 116 -1.03 48.67 25.31
C ASP A 116 -1.79 47.36 25.55
N LEU A 117 -1.80 46.48 24.54
CA LEU A 117 -2.23 45.11 24.76
C LEU A 117 -1.22 44.42 25.70
N PRO A 118 -1.68 43.62 26.67
CA PRO A 118 -0.76 42.80 27.44
C PRO A 118 0.06 41.92 26.49
N PRO A 119 1.36 41.71 26.75
CA PRO A 119 2.17 40.84 25.91
C PRO A 119 1.52 39.45 25.87
N PRO A 120 1.49 38.79 24.70
CA PRO A 120 0.90 37.46 24.61
C PRO A 120 1.61 36.52 25.60
N PRO A 121 0.88 35.75 26.42
CA PRO A 121 1.47 34.93 27.48
C PRO A 121 2.40 33.84 26.93
N LEU A 122 2.25 33.47 25.66
CA LEU A 122 3.12 32.55 24.94
C LEU A 122 3.98 33.32 23.94
N LEU A 123 5.03 34.00 24.45
CA LEU A 123 6.10 34.52 23.59
C LEU A 123 6.87 33.32 23.02
N ASN A 124 6.74 33.01 21.73
CA ASN A 124 7.80 32.27 21.06
C ASN A 124 7.94 32.63 19.59
N ASN A 125 8.96 33.45 19.28
CA ASN A 125 9.39 33.75 17.92
C ASN A 125 10.31 32.67 17.33
N LYS A 126 10.60 31.57 18.04
CA LYS A 126 11.47 30.51 17.55
C LYS A 126 10.68 29.52 16.68
N LEU A 127 11.15 29.32 15.45
CA LEU A 127 10.60 28.33 14.50
C LEU A 127 10.69 26.89 15.03
N PHE A 128 11.67 26.58 15.90
CA PHE A 128 11.87 25.25 16.46
C PHE A 128 12.45 25.33 17.87
N THR A 129 11.87 24.56 18.81
CA THR A 129 12.33 24.43 20.19
C THR A 129 12.50 22.96 20.57
N PHE A 130 13.72 22.55 20.89
CA PHE A 130 14.04 21.14 21.16
C PHE A 130 13.24 20.54 22.33
N GLY A 131 12.91 21.32 23.37
CA GLY A 131 12.09 20.85 24.48
C GLY A 131 10.68 20.43 24.07
N ARG A 132 10.03 21.21 23.18
CA ARG A 132 8.69 20.92 22.66
C ARG A 132 8.71 19.71 21.73
N PHE A 133 9.71 19.66 20.85
CA PHE A 133 9.95 18.52 19.98
C PHE A 133 10.15 17.23 20.79
N LYS A 134 11.00 17.24 21.82
CA LYS A 134 11.23 16.08 22.70
C LYS A 134 9.95 15.64 23.40
N ALA A 135 9.14 16.58 23.89
CA ALA A 135 7.85 16.26 24.50
C ALA A 135 6.88 15.60 23.51
N GLN A 136 6.83 16.08 22.26
CA GLN A 136 6.00 15.51 21.21
C GLN A 136 6.46 14.10 20.80
N VAL A 137 7.78 13.88 20.66
CA VAL A 137 8.34 12.55 20.41
C VAL A 137 7.98 11.59 21.55
N CYS A 138 8.12 12.05 22.80
CA CYS A 138 7.74 11.27 23.98
C CYS A 138 6.25 10.89 23.95
N LYS A 139 5.37 11.85 23.67
CA LYS A 139 3.92 11.63 23.49
C LYS A 139 3.64 10.53 22.48
N ASN A 140 4.25 10.63 21.29
CA ASN A 140 4.07 9.67 20.20
C ASN A 140 4.54 8.26 20.60
N MET A 141 5.68 8.16 21.30
CA MET A 141 6.19 6.89 21.82
C MET A 141 5.27 6.28 22.90
N TYR A 142 4.69 7.10 23.77
CA TYR A 142 3.71 6.64 24.76
C TYR A 142 2.42 6.16 24.11
N LEU A 143 1.94 6.85 23.06
CA LEU A 143 0.73 6.45 22.31
C LEU A 143 0.92 5.07 21.67
N LEU A 144 2.08 4.83 21.08
CA LEU A 144 2.50 3.52 20.57
C LEU A 144 2.53 2.45 21.65
N ARG A 145 3.17 2.74 22.78
CA ARG A 145 3.31 1.79 23.89
C ARG A 145 1.97 1.46 24.56
N ARG A 146 1.01 2.38 24.57
CA ARG A 146 -0.31 2.15 25.17
C ARG A 146 -1.14 1.15 24.37
N ASN A 147 -0.95 1.08 23.05
CA ASN A 147 -1.66 0.14 22.18
C ASN A 147 -0.69 -0.91 21.59
N ILE A 148 -0.17 -1.77 22.46
CA ILE A 148 0.78 -2.84 22.09
C ILE A 148 0.22 -3.79 21.02
N PRO A 149 -1.03 -4.31 21.14
CA PRO A 149 -1.54 -5.27 20.17
C PRO A 149 -1.61 -4.70 18.75
N PHE A 150 -2.11 -3.47 18.62
CA PHE A 150 -2.17 -2.79 17.32
C PHE A 150 -0.77 -2.49 16.77
N THR A 151 0.14 -2.04 17.62
CA THR A 151 1.53 -1.74 17.21
C THR A 151 2.26 -3.00 16.72
N LEU A 152 2.12 -4.12 17.42
CA LEU A 152 2.68 -5.41 16.98
C LEU A 152 2.05 -5.87 15.67
N PHE A 153 0.73 -5.75 15.53
CA PHE A 153 0.03 -6.07 14.28
C PHE A 153 0.60 -5.26 13.11
N VAL A 154 0.81 -3.95 13.27
CA VAL A 154 1.39 -3.09 12.21
C VAL A 154 2.83 -3.50 11.88
N ILE A 155 3.66 -3.87 12.87
CA ILE A 155 5.04 -4.34 12.63
C ILE A 155 5.05 -5.65 11.84
N PHE A 156 4.18 -6.61 12.17
CA PHE A 156 4.16 -7.93 11.54
C PHE A 156 3.29 -8.01 10.28
N LEU A 157 2.43 -7.03 10.01
CA LEU A 157 1.60 -7.02 8.80
C LEU A 157 2.40 -7.14 7.49
N PRO A 158 3.51 -6.39 7.27
CA PRO A 158 4.33 -6.58 6.07
C PRO A 158 4.94 -7.97 5.97
N LEU A 159 5.32 -8.56 7.11
CA LEU A 159 5.82 -9.94 7.17
C LEU A 159 4.72 -10.91 6.72
N ILE A 160 3.52 -10.81 7.28
CA ILE A 160 2.39 -11.68 6.92
C ILE A 160 2.06 -11.53 5.42
N GLN A 161 2.02 -10.30 4.89
CA GLN A 161 1.74 -10.05 3.48
C GLN A 161 2.80 -10.67 2.55
N THR A 162 4.08 -10.54 2.90
CA THR A 162 5.19 -11.09 2.10
C THR A 162 5.20 -12.61 2.15
N VAL A 163 5.02 -13.23 3.33
CA VAL A 163 4.89 -14.69 3.47
C VAL A 163 3.71 -15.23 2.66
N LEU A 164 2.53 -14.61 2.81
CA LEU A 164 1.33 -15.03 2.07
C LEU A 164 1.53 -14.89 0.57
N PHE A 165 2.15 -13.81 0.09
CA PHE A 165 2.42 -13.66 -1.34
C PHE A 165 3.35 -14.75 -1.86
N ASN A 166 4.45 -15.04 -1.16
CA ASN A 166 5.40 -16.04 -1.65
C ASN A 166 4.78 -17.44 -1.68
N ILE A 167 3.94 -17.79 -0.70
CA ILE A 167 3.25 -19.09 -0.68
C ILE A 167 2.14 -19.15 -1.75
N ALA A 168 1.43 -18.05 -1.98
CA ALA A 168 0.28 -18.03 -2.88
C ALA A 168 0.63 -17.84 -4.37
N CYS A 169 1.76 -17.22 -4.69
CA CYS A 169 2.09 -16.78 -6.05
C CYS A 169 3.45 -17.28 -6.52
N GLY A 170 3.50 -17.87 -7.73
CA GLY A 170 4.74 -18.14 -8.46
C GLY A 170 5.36 -19.52 -8.27
N HIS A 171 4.71 -20.43 -7.54
CA HIS A 171 5.07 -21.85 -7.57
C HIS A 171 4.49 -22.54 -8.80
N ASP A 172 5.29 -23.41 -9.44
CA ASP A 172 4.81 -24.24 -10.53
C ASP A 172 3.79 -25.26 -10.00
N PRO A 173 2.58 -25.35 -10.60
CA PRO A 173 1.56 -26.30 -10.19
C PRO A 173 2.05 -27.74 -10.34
N LYS A 174 1.75 -28.57 -9.34
CA LYS A 174 2.05 -30.00 -9.32
C LYS A 174 0.78 -30.80 -9.58
N HIS A 175 0.91 -32.03 -10.07
CA HIS A 175 -0.21 -32.96 -10.32
C HIS A 175 -1.19 -32.50 -11.40
N LEU A 176 -0.66 -32.04 -12.53
CA LEU A 176 -1.49 -31.63 -13.67
C LEU A 176 -1.89 -32.84 -14.51
N SER A 177 -3.19 -33.10 -14.66
CA SER A 177 -3.68 -34.17 -15.53
C SER A 177 -3.49 -33.81 -17.00
N LEU A 178 -2.74 -34.64 -17.73
CA LEU A 178 -2.46 -34.48 -19.15
C LEU A 178 -2.91 -35.73 -19.91
N GLY A 179 -3.80 -35.56 -20.88
CA GLY A 179 -4.30 -36.64 -21.71
C GLY A 179 -3.24 -37.07 -22.72
N ILE A 180 -3.09 -38.38 -22.93
CA ILE A 180 -2.15 -38.93 -23.90
C ILE A 180 -2.82 -39.98 -24.78
N LEU A 181 -2.50 -39.96 -26.07
CA LEU A 181 -2.82 -41.00 -27.03
C LEU A 181 -1.52 -41.40 -27.72
N ASN A 182 -1.04 -42.61 -27.47
CA ASN A 182 0.15 -43.14 -28.12
C ASN A 182 -0.22 -44.28 -29.06
N GLU A 183 -0.32 -43.98 -30.36
CA GLU A 183 -0.70 -44.97 -31.37
C GLU A 183 0.46 -45.86 -31.84
N GLU A 184 1.68 -45.66 -31.31
CA GLU A 184 2.86 -46.46 -31.63
C GLU A 184 2.77 -47.89 -31.05
N PHE A 185 1.95 -48.11 -30.02
CA PHE A 185 1.88 -49.38 -29.27
C PHE A 185 0.52 -50.08 -29.29
N VAL A 186 -0.34 -49.77 -30.28
CA VAL A 186 -1.68 -50.38 -30.38
C VAL A 186 -1.56 -51.89 -30.67
N GLY A 187 -1.62 -52.73 -29.64
CA GLY A 187 -1.77 -54.19 -29.78
C GLY A 187 -0.93 -55.08 -28.87
N ASN A 188 0.10 -54.58 -28.18
CA ASN A 188 0.87 -55.36 -27.19
C ASN A 188 0.66 -54.78 -25.80
N SER A 189 0.42 -55.65 -24.80
CA SER A 189 0.26 -55.35 -23.36
C SER A 189 0.91 -54.02 -22.94
N GLY A 190 0.06 -52.98 -22.94
CA GLY A 190 0.44 -51.57 -22.95
C GLY A 190 1.05 -51.11 -21.65
N LYS A 191 2.37 -51.18 -21.59
CA LYS A 191 3.19 -50.28 -20.77
C LYS A 191 4.42 -49.96 -21.59
N CYS A 192 4.76 -48.68 -21.61
CA CYS A 192 6.04 -48.20 -22.09
C CYS A 192 7.16 -48.95 -21.33
N SER A 193 7.72 -50.00 -21.95
CA SER A 193 8.81 -50.78 -21.35
C SER A 193 10.11 -50.20 -21.89
N LEU A 194 10.80 -49.46 -21.02
CA LEU A 194 12.10 -48.88 -21.32
C LEU A 194 13.12 -50.02 -21.34
N THR A 195 13.31 -50.64 -22.49
CA THR A 195 14.52 -51.43 -22.71
C THR A 195 15.68 -50.44 -22.72
N GLN A 196 16.59 -50.58 -21.75
CA GLN A 196 17.84 -49.82 -21.71
C GLN A 196 18.69 -50.23 -22.92
N THR A 197 18.45 -49.64 -24.08
CA THR A 197 19.29 -49.84 -25.25
C THR A 197 20.51 -48.95 -25.13
N LYS A 198 21.69 -49.57 -25.22
CA LYS A 198 22.98 -48.88 -25.36
C LYS A 198 23.18 -48.34 -26.79
N ASN A 199 22.19 -48.51 -27.66
CA ASN A 199 22.30 -48.31 -29.10
C ASN A 199 21.68 -46.98 -29.53
N CYS A 200 22.16 -46.45 -30.64
CA CYS A 200 21.72 -45.18 -31.20
C CYS A 200 20.30 -45.30 -31.76
N PHE A 201 19.46 -44.28 -31.55
CA PHE A 201 18.07 -44.25 -32.06
C PHE A 201 17.98 -44.23 -33.60
N LEU A 202 19.10 -43.99 -34.27
CA LEU A 202 19.21 -44.01 -35.73
C LEU A 202 19.48 -45.41 -36.28
N ASP A 203 19.88 -46.37 -35.43
CA ASP A 203 20.33 -47.71 -35.85
C ASP A 203 19.36 -48.83 -35.37
N GLU A 204 18.54 -48.59 -34.33
CA GLU A 204 17.54 -49.54 -33.80
C GLU A 204 16.24 -48.84 -33.39
N ASN A 205 15.13 -49.59 -33.31
CA ASN A 205 13.81 -49.14 -32.87
C ASN A 205 13.83 -48.72 -31.38
N VAL A 206 14.27 -47.49 -31.12
CA VAL A 206 14.13 -46.82 -29.82
C VAL A 206 12.82 -46.05 -29.81
N SER A 207 11.97 -46.31 -28.84
CA SER A 207 10.69 -45.62 -28.69
C SER A 207 10.88 -44.23 -28.07
N VAL A 208 11.02 -43.22 -28.93
CA VAL A 208 11.22 -41.82 -28.52
C VAL A 208 9.98 -41.27 -27.82
N SER A 209 8.77 -41.64 -28.29
CA SER A 209 7.50 -41.26 -27.64
C SER A 209 7.47 -41.65 -26.17
N CYS A 210 8.00 -42.84 -25.87
CA CYS A 210 8.09 -43.42 -24.54
C CYS A 210 9.00 -42.63 -23.59
N LEU A 211 10.19 -42.25 -24.07
CA LEU A 211 11.15 -41.45 -23.30
C LEU A 211 10.61 -40.04 -22.99
N VAL A 212 9.89 -39.44 -23.94
CA VAL A 212 9.23 -38.14 -23.73
C VAL A 212 8.13 -38.25 -22.68
N LEU A 213 7.30 -39.29 -22.74
CA LEU A 213 6.25 -39.54 -21.74
C LEU A 213 6.82 -39.79 -20.34
N GLU A 214 7.92 -40.55 -20.22
CA GLU A 214 8.60 -40.74 -18.93
C GLU A 214 9.12 -39.41 -18.38
N ARG A 215 9.77 -38.60 -19.23
CA ARG A 215 10.29 -37.29 -18.82
C ARG A 215 9.19 -36.33 -18.36
N LEU A 216 8.01 -36.38 -19.00
CA LEU A 216 6.84 -35.61 -18.59
C LEU A 216 6.27 -36.08 -17.24
N LYS A 217 6.28 -37.39 -16.99
CA LYS A 217 5.83 -38.00 -15.74
C LYS A 217 6.76 -37.71 -14.56
N GLU A 218 8.08 -37.65 -14.79
CA GLU A 218 9.08 -37.32 -13.76
C GLU A 218 8.96 -35.89 -13.23
N LYS A 219 8.42 -34.97 -14.04
CA LYS A 219 8.36 -33.54 -13.69
C LYS A 219 7.10 -33.19 -12.89
N THR A 220 5.96 -33.05 -13.56
CA THR A 220 4.77 -32.38 -12.98
C THR A 220 3.43 -32.98 -13.41
N PHE A 221 3.41 -33.91 -14.38
CA PHE A 221 2.16 -34.36 -15.02
C PHE A 221 1.70 -35.74 -14.56
N GLU A 222 0.40 -35.85 -14.34
CA GLU A 222 -0.32 -37.12 -14.20
C GLU A 222 -0.92 -37.49 -15.55
N LEU A 223 -0.34 -38.50 -16.20
CA LEU A 223 -0.71 -38.88 -17.56
C LEU A 223 -1.97 -39.76 -17.54
N VAL A 224 -2.98 -39.39 -18.34
CA VAL A 224 -4.24 -40.12 -18.51
C VAL A 224 -4.31 -40.64 -19.94
N GLU A 225 -4.32 -41.96 -20.11
CA GLU A 225 -4.35 -42.59 -21.43
C GLU A 225 -5.76 -42.59 -22.03
N TYR A 226 -5.85 -42.24 -23.32
CA TYR A 226 -7.07 -42.27 -24.14
C TYR A 226 -6.87 -43.18 -25.36
N THR A 227 -7.96 -43.77 -25.85
CA THR A 227 -7.95 -44.69 -26.99
C THR A 227 -8.18 -44.00 -28.33
N ASN A 228 -8.90 -42.87 -28.34
CA ASN A 228 -9.26 -42.13 -29.54
C ASN A 228 -8.89 -40.65 -29.40
N GLU A 229 -8.55 -40.02 -30.52
CA GLU A 229 -8.24 -38.59 -30.58
C GLU A 229 -9.44 -37.72 -30.16
N GLU A 230 -10.64 -38.10 -30.61
CA GLU A 230 -11.89 -37.40 -30.28
C GLU A 230 -12.22 -37.47 -28.77
N ASP A 231 -11.96 -38.61 -28.13
CA ASP A 231 -12.18 -38.77 -26.68
C ASP A 231 -11.20 -37.91 -25.88
N GLY A 232 -9.95 -37.80 -26.34
CA GLY A 232 -8.93 -36.92 -25.76
C GLY A 232 -9.29 -35.45 -25.89
N LYS A 233 -9.72 -35.00 -27.08
CA LYS A 233 -10.22 -33.63 -27.30
C LYS A 233 -11.47 -33.33 -26.47
N TYR A 234 -12.40 -34.28 -26.39
CA TYR A 234 -13.59 -34.15 -25.55
C TYR A 234 -13.23 -34.05 -24.07
N ALA A 235 -12.21 -34.78 -23.61
CA ALA A 235 -11.73 -34.68 -22.24
C ALA A 235 -11.12 -33.31 -21.90
N VAL A 236 -10.40 -32.68 -22.84
CA VAL A 236 -9.94 -31.29 -22.68
C VAL A 236 -11.14 -30.34 -22.61
N LYS A 237 -12.13 -30.54 -23.50
CA LYS A 237 -13.36 -29.71 -23.53
C LYS A 237 -14.19 -29.80 -22.24
N GLU A 238 -14.19 -30.97 -21.60
CA GLU A 238 -14.87 -31.23 -20.32
C GLU A 238 -14.00 -30.89 -19.08
N ASN A 239 -12.82 -30.27 -19.26
CA ASN A 239 -11.87 -29.95 -18.18
C ASN A 239 -11.43 -31.17 -17.35
N LYS A 240 -11.43 -32.38 -17.93
CA LYS A 240 -10.88 -33.58 -17.26
C LYS A 240 -9.35 -33.60 -17.31
N VAL A 241 -8.76 -32.99 -18.34
CA VAL A 241 -7.32 -32.85 -18.55
C VAL A 241 -7.01 -31.44 -19.07
N TRP A 242 -5.85 -30.90 -18.73
CA TRP A 242 -5.43 -29.54 -19.14
C TRP A 242 -4.93 -29.46 -20.58
N GLY A 243 -4.54 -30.60 -21.14
CA GLY A 243 -4.14 -30.74 -22.53
C GLY A 243 -4.15 -32.20 -22.95
N PHE A 244 -4.10 -32.42 -24.24
CA PHE A 244 -4.09 -33.72 -24.88
C PHE A 244 -2.94 -33.80 -25.87
N ILE A 245 -2.10 -34.83 -25.75
CA ILE A 245 -0.94 -35.08 -26.62
C ILE A 245 -1.19 -36.36 -27.41
N HIS A 246 -0.97 -36.32 -28.71
CA HIS A 246 -1.10 -37.44 -29.62
C HIS A 246 0.24 -37.72 -30.32
N PHE A 247 0.66 -38.98 -30.24
CA PHE A 247 1.74 -39.54 -31.04
C PHE A 247 1.16 -40.44 -32.13
N SER A 248 1.44 -40.11 -33.39
CA SER A 248 1.00 -40.89 -34.55
C SER A 248 1.67 -42.26 -34.61
N LYS A 249 1.08 -43.16 -35.42
CA LYS A 249 1.67 -44.47 -35.73
C LYS A 249 3.08 -44.31 -36.32
N ASN A 250 4.03 -45.11 -35.83
CA ASN A 250 5.45 -45.07 -36.22
C ASN A 250 6.10 -43.69 -36.03
N PHE A 251 5.75 -42.98 -34.95
CA PHE A 251 6.34 -41.68 -34.62
C PHE A 251 7.87 -41.72 -34.53
N SER A 252 8.44 -42.69 -33.79
CA SER A 252 9.88 -42.78 -33.57
C SER A 252 10.67 -43.03 -34.86
N ASP A 253 10.15 -43.90 -35.74
CA ASP A 253 10.78 -44.21 -37.03
C ASP A 253 10.78 -42.98 -37.96
N ASN A 254 9.63 -42.29 -38.07
CA ASN A 254 9.51 -41.09 -38.89
C ASN A 254 10.38 -39.94 -38.36
N LEU A 255 10.56 -39.86 -37.03
CA LEU A 255 11.48 -38.91 -36.41
C LEU A 255 12.96 -39.26 -36.69
N ALA A 256 13.32 -40.54 -36.68
CA ALA A 256 14.67 -40.98 -37.05
C ALA A 256 15.00 -40.66 -38.51
N ILE A 257 14.07 -40.90 -39.43
CA ILE A 257 14.23 -40.57 -40.85
C ILE A 257 14.38 -39.05 -41.02
N ARG A 258 13.58 -38.24 -40.30
CA ARG A 258 13.70 -36.77 -40.31
C ARG A 258 15.10 -36.27 -39.95
N PHE A 259 15.85 -36.98 -39.09
CA PHE A 259 17.22 -36.62 -38.71
C PHE A 259 18.30 -37.21 -39.60
N ASN A 260 18.03 -38.33 -40.30
CA ASN A 260 19.03 -39.05 -41.10
C ASN A 260 18.97 -38.68 -42.60
N ASP A 261 17.79 -38.39 -43.13
CA ASP A 261 17.51 -38.38 -44.57
C ASP A 261 16.85 -37.05 -45.00
N ALA A 262 17.47 -35.93 -44.63
CA ALA A 262 17.01 -34.59 -45.04
C ALA A 262 17.35 -34.25 -46.51
N THR A 263 17.94 -35.20 -47.25
CA THR A 263 18.33 -35.07 -48.65
C THR A 263 17.73 -36.24 -49.41
N ASP A 264 16.90 -35.95 -50.41
CA ASP A 264 16.27 -36.88 -51.37
C ASP A 264 14.88 -37.41 -50.97
N ILE A 265 13.85 -36.56 -51.12
CA ILE A 265 12.47 -37.03 -51.25
C ILE A 265 11.83 -36.35 -52.46
N SER A 266 12.24 -36.78 -53.64
CA SER A 266 11.40 -36.73 -54.83
C SER A 266 11.23 -38.15 -55.32
N ASP A 267 10.10 -38.78 -55.02
CA ASP A 267 9.69 -39.99 -55.72
C ASP A 267 9.49 -39.66 -57.21
N GLU A 268 9.83 -40.62 -58.08
CA GLU A 268 9.68 -40.54 -59.55
C GLU A 268 8.23 -40.24 -60.03
N ASN A 269 7.25 -40.17 -59.11
CA ASN A 269 5.83 -39.91 -59.39
C ASN A 269 5.30 -38.55 -58.89
N GLY A 270 6.13 -37.67 -58.30
CA GLY A 270 5.76 -36.28 -58.05
C GLY A 270 4.55 -36.04 -57.13
N THR A 271 4.23 -36.99 -56.23
CA THR A 271 3.25 -36.77 -55.17
C THR A 271 3.96 -36.28 -53.91
N ASP A 272 3.42 -35.23 -53.27
CA ASP A 272 3.89 -34.60 -52.02
C ASP A 272 3.80 -35.57 -50.82
N ILE A 273 4.60 -36.64 -50.84
CA ILE A 273 4.70 -37.62 -49.74
C ILE A 273 5.46 -37.01 -48.55
N SER A 274 6.28 -35.97 -48.80
CA SER A 274 7.06 -35.24 -47.81
C SER A 274 6.20 -34.73 -46.65
N ASP A 275 5.10 -34.05 -46.93
CA ASP A 275 4.31 -33.36 -45.90
C ASP A 275 3.59 -34.36 -44.98
N SER A 276 3.05 -35.44 -45.56
CA SER A 276 2.36 -36.49 -44.80
C SER A 276 3.32 -37.31 -43.91
N MET A 277 4.58 -37.42 -44.30
CA MET A 277 5.61 -38.12 -43.53
C MET A 277 6.14 -37.25 -42.40
N PHE A 278 6.40 -35.97 -42.67
CA PHE A 278 6.83 -35.03 -41.65
C PHE A 278 5.76 -34.84 -40.57
N ASP A 279 4.47 -34.83 -40.94
CA ASP A 279 3.37 -34.72 -39.97
C ASP A 279 3.32 -35.91 -38.99
N LYS A 280 3.56 -37.15 -39.47
CA LYS A 280 3.65 -38.35 -38.61
C LYS A 280 4.85 -38.36 -37.66
N GLY A 281 5.88 -37.56 -37.94
CA GLY A 281 7.03 -37.32 -37.06
C GLY A 281 6.87 -36.10 -36.15
N THR A 282 5.68 -35.50 -36.08
CA THR A 282 5.37 -34.38 -35.18
C THR A 282 4.50 -34.81 -34.01
N ILE A 283 4.68 -34.15 -32.87
CA ILE A 283 3.85 -34.34 -31.68
C ILE A 283 2.68 -33.36 -31.80
N HIS A 284 1.46 -33.88 -31.89
CA HIS A 284 0.25 -33.05 -31.93
C HIS A 284 -0.23 -32.81 -30.49
N ALA A 285 -0.43 -31.55 -30.11
CA ALA A 285 -0.86 -31.19 -28.77
C ALA A 285 -2.00 -30.16 -28.81
N TRP A 286 -3.11 -30.48 -28.16
CA TRP A 286 -4.25 -29.60 -27.94
C TRP A 286 -4.33 -29.24 -26.46
N VAL A 287 -4.02 -27.99 -26.13
CA VAL A 287 -3.96 -27.51 -24.75
C VAL A 287 -5.03 -26.44 -24.55
N ASP A 288 -5.65 -26.42 -23.38
CA ASP A 288 -6.56 -25.35 -23.01
C ASP A 288 -5.82 -24.01 -22.95
N ASN A 289 -6.25 -23.06 -23.78
CA ASN A 289 -5.66 -21.73 -23.90
C ASN A 289 -6.42 -20.65 -23.13
N THR A 290 -7.51 -21.00 -22.42
CA THR A 290 -8.29 -20.05 -21.61
C THR A 290 -7.46 -19.51 -20.44
N ASN A 291 -6.56 -20.33 -19.90
CA ASN A 291 -5.57 -19.93 -18.91
C ASN A 291 -4.18 -19.85 -19.52
N LYS A 292 -3.76 -18.63 -19.88
CA LYS A 292 -2.46 -18.37 -20.50
C LYS A 292 -1.28 -18.92 -19.68
N TYR A 293 -1.32 -18.84 -18.35
CA TYR A 293 -0.23 -19.31 -17.50
C TYR A 293 -0.07 -20.83 -17.61
N MET A 294 -1.20 -21.55 -17.54
CA MET A 294 -1.22 -23.01 -17.71
C MET A 294 -0.74 -23.41 -19.11
N TYR A 295 -1.23 -22.73 -20.14
CA TYR A 295 -0.82 -22.97 -21.52
C TYR A 295 0.69 -22.76 -21.73
N ASP A 296 1.23 -21.62 -21.32
CA ASP A 296 2.65 -21.28 -21.49
C ASP A 296 3.54 -22.27 -20.72
N MET A 297 3.11 -22.69 -19.52
CA MET A 297 3.81 -23.70 -18.73
C MET A 297 3.79 -25.08 -19.40
N ILE A 298 2.61 -25.59 -19.80
CA ILE A 298 2.48 -26.91 -20.45
C ILE A 298 3.30 -26.92 -21.74
N LYS A 299 3.17 -25.88 -22.56
CA LYS A 299 3.94 -25.73 -23.79
C LYS A 299 5.44 -25.75 -23.53
N LYS A 300 5.91 -24.99 -22.54
CA LYS A 300 7.32 -24.95 -22.15
C LYS A 300 7.81 -26.32 -21.68
N GLU A 301 7.06 -27.01 -20.82
CA GLU A 301 7.48 -28.30 -20.27
C GLU A 301 7.45 -29.43 -21.30
N VAL A 302 6.47 -29.44 -22.20
CA VAL A 302 6.45 -30.39 -23.34
C VAL A 302 7.65 -30.15 -24.24
N PHE A 303 7.94 -28.88 -24.56
CA PHE A 303 9.05 -28.52 -25.41
C PHE A 303 10.41 -28.87 -24.76
N GLU A 304 10.63 -28.48 -23.50
CA GLU A 304 11.85 -28.80 -22.75
C GLU A 304 12.03 -30.31 -22.57
N SER A 305 10.95 -31.07 -22.33
CA SER A 305 11.06 -32.53 -22.18
C SER A 305 11.41 -33.22 -23.50
N TYR A 306 10.89 -32.72 -24.63
CA TYR A 306 11.29 -33.21 -25.95
C TYR A 306 12.78 -32.90 -26.24
N THR A 307 13.23 -31.67 -26.01
CA THR A 307 14.63 -31.29 -26.25
C THR A 307 15.60 -32.07 -25.36
N ASP A 308 15.28 -32.24 -24.07
CA ASP A 308 16.10 -33.05 -23.14
C ASP A 308 16.28 -34.49 -23.65
N VAL A 309 15.21 -35.11 -24.14
CA VAL A 309 15.25 -36.48 -24.67
C VAL A 309 16.09 -36.53 -25.94
N VAL A 310 15.87 -35.62 -26.88
CA VAL A 310 16.61 -35.57 -28.15
C VAL A 310 18.10 -35.36 -27.91
N ASP A 311 18.49 -34.41 -27.03
CA ASP A 311 19.90 -34.18 -26.66
C ASP A 311 20.52 -35.44 -26.01
N SER A 312 19.78 -36.12 -25.14
CA SER A 312 20.24 -37.38 -24.52
C SER A 312 20.45 -38.51 -25.53
N LEU A 313 19.63 -38.56 -26.59
CA LEU A 313 19.73 -39.54 -27.66
C LEU A 313 20.91 -39.25 -28.60
N PHE A 314 21.11 -37.99 -28.98
CA PHE A 314 22.27 -37.59 -29.80
C PHE A 314 23.60 -37.86 -29.08
N ASN A 315 23.66 -37.61 -27.77
CA ASN A 315 24.81 -37.96 -26.94
C ASN A 315 25.10 -39.47 -26.94
N LYS A 316 24.07 -40.31 -26.82
CA LYS A 316 24.23 -41.78 -26.91
C LYS A 316 24.70 -42.24 -28.30
N CYS A 317 24.34 -41.50 -29.35
CA CYS A 317 24.76 -41.75 -30.73
C CYS A 317 26.17 -41.25 -31.08
N ASN A 318 26.94 -40.69 -30.13
CA ASN A 318 28.21 -39.98 -30.42
C ASN A 318 28.07 -38.89 -31.51
N LYS A 319 26.86 -38.37 -31.71
CA LYS A 319 26.58 -37.28 -32.65
C LYS A 319 26.46 -35.98 -31.86
N SER A 320 26.75 -34.85 -32.51
CA SER A 320 26.65 -33.57 -31.83
C SER A 320 25.21 -33.28 -31.40
N GLU A 321 24.99 -32.92 -30.14
CA GLU A 321 23.72 -32.37 -29.61
C GLU A 321 23.15 -31.24 -30.51
N LYS A 322 24.02 -30.56 -31.27
CA LYS A 322 23.65 -29.48 -32.19
C LYS A 322 22.75 -29.92 -33.36
N LEU A 323 22.62 -31.21 -33.64
CA LEU A 323 21.78 -31.74 -34.75
C LEU A 323 20.29 -31.76 -34.41
N GLY A 324 19.94 -31.91 -33.13
CA GLY A 324 18.54 -31.96 -32.66
C GLY A 324 17.98 -30.60 -32.24
N ASN A 325 18.83 -29.59 -32.13
CA ASN A 325 18.46 -28.29 -31.62
C ASN A 325 17.83 -27.42 -32.71
N ILE A 326 16.72 -26.75 -32.36
CA ILE A 326 16.20 -25.63 -33.16
C ILE A 326 17.33 -24.60 -33.33
N PRO A 327 17.45 -23.91 -34.50
CA PRO A 327 18.50 -22.91 -34.76
C PRO A 327 18.37 -21.62 -33.92
N ILE A 328 17.91 -21.75 -32.67
CA ILE A 328 17.83 -20.73 -31.64
C ILE A 328 18.31 -21.38 -30.34
N ARG A 329 19.54 -21.07 -29.94
CA ARG A 329 20.12 -21.56 -28.67
C ARG A 329 20.10 -20.44 -27.64
N LEU A 330 19.26 -20.60 -26.62
CA LEU A 330 19.33 -19.77 -25.42
C LEU A 330 20.57 -20.19 -24.62
N LEU A 331 21.56 -19.31 -24.58
CA LEU A 331 22.77 -19.49 -23.78
C LEU A 331 22.50 -19.14 -22.32
N GLU A 332 23.53 -19.25 -21.48
CA GLU A 332 23.41 -18.86 -20.08
C GLU A 332 22.95 -17.40 -19.97
N PRO A 333 21.97 -17.11 -19.11
CA PRO A 333 21.41 -15.77 -19.01
C PRO A 333 22.46 -14.80 -18.48
N VAL A 334 22.51 -13.60 -19.05
CA VAL A 334 23.37 -12.51 -18.56
C VAL A 334 22.96 -12.08 -17.14
N TYR A 335 21.66 -12.10 -16.86
CA TYR A 335 21.09 -11.80 -15.54
C TYR A 335 19.96 -12.77 -15.20
N GLY A 336 19.86 -13.16 -13.92
CA GLY A 336 18.81 -14.01 -13.39
C GLY A 336 19.05 -15.51 -13.58
N ASN A 337 18.08 -16.31 -13.13
CA ASN A 337 18.16 -17.77 -13.12
C ASN A 337 17.83 -18.37 -14.50
N LYS A 338 18.38 -19.55 -14.81
CA LYS A 338 18.09 -20.32 -16.04
C LYS A 338 16.59 -20.63 -16.21
N LYS A 339 15.88 -20.84 -15.10
CA LYS A 339 14.42 -21.00 -15.06
C LYS A 339 13.82 -19.91 -14.16
N PRO A 340 13.44 -18.74 -14.71
CA PRO A 340 12.87 -17.67 -13.91
C PRO A 340 11.42 -18.01 -13.51
N SER A 341 11.09 -17.86 -12.23
CA SER A 341 9.71 -17.85 -11.72
C SER A 341 9.17 -16.42 -11.66
N PHE A 342 7.84 -16.29 -11.78
CA PHE A 342 7.13 -15.03 -11.56
C PHE A 342 7.47 -14.37 -10.22
N ILE A 343 7.72 -15.17 -9.18
CA ILE A 343 8.03 -14.67 -7.83
C ILE A 343 9.31 -13.83 -7.80
N HIS A 344 10.33 -14.23 -8.58
CA HIS A 344 11.61 -13.52 -8.67
C HIS A 344 11.45 -12.16 -9.35
N TYR A 345 10.50 -12.03 -10.28
CA TYR A 345 10.18 -10.77 -10.94
C TYR A 345 9.32 -9.84 -10.05
N ALA A 346 8.36 -10.42 -9.34
CA ALA A 346 7.35 -9.71 -8.54
C ALA A 346 7.85 -9.30 -7.15
N SER A 347 8.83 -10.01 -6.58
CA SER A 347 9.27 -9.79 -5.19
C SER A 347 9.71 -8.35 -4.91
N PRO A 348 10.55 -7.67 -5.72
CA PRO A 348 10.96 -6.29 -5.43
C PRO A 348 9.77 -5.32 -5.43
N ALA A 349 8.79 -5.55 -6.31
CA ALA A 349 7.62 -4.69 -6.45
C ALA A 349 6.69 -4.78 -5.22
N ILE A 350 6.54 -5.96 -4.62
CA ILE A 350 5.76 -6.11 -3.38
C ILE A 350 6.43 -5.46 -2.20
N ILE A 351 7.74 -5.67 -2.01
CA ILE A 351 8.42 -5.06 -0.87
C ILE A 351 8.44 -3.53 -1.01
N ALA A 352 8.62 -2.99 -2.21
CA ALA A 352 8.47 -1.56 -2.47
C ALA A 352 7.04 -1.05 -2.16
N LEU A 353 6.01 -1.78 -2.57
CA LEU A 353 4.61 -1.41 -2.32
C LEU A 353 4.27 -1.46 -0.83
N CYS A 354 4.66 -2.51 -0.11
CA CYS A 354 4.48 -2.62 1.33
C CYS A 354 5.23 -1.50 2.06
N ALA A 355 6.47 -1.22 1.65
CA ALA A 355 7.28 -0.14 2.20
C ALA A 355 6.63 1.23 2.02
N PHE A 356 5.98 1.52 0.89
CA PHE A 356 5.30 2.80 0.68
C PHE A 356 3.94 2.87 1.38
N TYR A 357 3.10 1.86 1.19
CA TYR A 357 1.68 1.95 1.54
C TYR A 357 1.40 1.78 3.03
N LEU A 358 2.13 0.89 3.72
CA LEU A 358 1.88 0.63 5.14
C LEU A 358 2.22 1.85 6.02
N PRO A 359 3.37 2.53 5.84
CA PRO A 359 3.62 3.79 6.53
C PRO A 359 2.62 4.88 6.15
N ALA A 360 2.15 4.93 4.89
CA ALA A 360 1.16 5.91 4.47
C ALA A 360 -0.17 5.77 5.23
N ILE A 361 -0.73 4.56 5.32
CA ILE A 361 -1.96 4.31 6.08
C ILE A 361 -1.73 4.62 7.55
N TYR A 362 -0.66 4.12 8.13
CA TYR A 362 -0.40 4.25 9.56
C TYR A 362 -0.25 5.72 9.97
N THR A 363 0.47 6.51 9.17
CA THR A 363 0.64 7.96 9.37
C THR A 363 -0.66 8.70 9.20
N GLY A 364 -1.41 8.40 8.13
CA GLY A 364 -2.72 9.00 7.92
C GLY A 364 -3.68 8.73 9.08
N ALA A 365 -3.78 7.47 9.50
CA ALA A 365 -4.68 7.04 10.57
C ALA A 365 -4.32 7.63 11.94
N THR A 366 -3.03 7.69 12.29
CA THR A 366 -2.59 8.27 13.57
C THR A 366 -2.91 9.76 13.66
N ILE A 367 -2.62 10.53 12.61
CA ILE A 367 -2.90 11.97 12.60
C ILE A 367 -4.40 12.25 12.59
N ILE A 368 -5.18 11.51 11.81
CA ILE A 368 -6.64 11.69 11.76
C ILE A 368 -7.28 11.30 13.10
N SER A 369 -6.81 10.23 13.74
CA SER A 369 -7.29 9.85 15.08
C SER A 369 -6.97 10.92 16.12
N GLU A 370 -5.78 11.54 16.07
CA GLU A 370 -5.46 12.66 16.95
C GLU A 370 -6.28 13.94 16.63
N LYS A 371 -6.67 14.12 15.37
CA LYS A 371 -7.54 15.20 14.91
C LYS A 371 -8.95 15.05 15.48
N GLU A 372 -9.55 13.88 15.28
CA GLU A 372 -10.90 13.55 15.75
C GLU A 372 -10.96 13.61 17.30
N GLY A 373 -9.86 13.29 18.00
CA GLY A 373 -9.76 13.44 19.45
C GLY A 373 -9.51 14.88 19.97
N GLY A 374 -9.44 15.89 19.09
CA GLY A 374 -9.13 17.27 19.46
C GLY A 374 -7.76 17.44 20.14
N VAL A 375 -6.85 16.48 19.94
CA VAL A 375 -5.50 16.51 20.55
C VAL A 375 -4.60 17.48 19.79
N ILE A 376 -4.70 17.48 18.47
CA ILE A 376 -3.88 18.36 17.61
C ILE A 376 -4.16 19.84 17.91
N GLU A 377 -5.42 20.22 18.08
CA GLU A 377 -5.79 21.59 18.45
C GLU A 377 -5.16 22.00 19.79
N ARG A 378 -5.28 21.15 20.82
CA ARG A 378 -4.68 21.39 22.15
C ARG A 378 -3.16 21.54 22.10
N VAL A 379 -2.50 20.74 21.26
CA VAL A 379 -1.05 20.80 21.05
C VAL A 379 -0.64 22.09 20.35
N VAL A 380 -1.39 22.53 19.34
CA VAL A 380 -1.17 23.81 18.64
C VAL A 380 -1.45 25.00 19.57
N LEU A 381 -2.51 24.96 20.38
CA LEU A 381 -2.85 26.00 21.37
C LEU A 381 -1.80 26.13 22.47
N SER A 382 -1.10 25.03 22.79
CA SER A 382 0.06 25.04 23.70
C SER A 382 1.31 25.70 23.08
N GLY A 383 1.21 26.18 21.83
CA GLY A 383 2.24 26.91 21.10
C GLY A 383 3.21 26.05 20.31
N MET A 384 2.87 24.78 20.01
CA MET A 384 3.70 23.91 19.17
C MET A 384 3.54 24.24 17.68
N ASN A 385 4.65 24.24 16.94
CA ASN A 385 4.61 24.46 15.49
C ASN A 385 4.25 23.16 14.73
N PHE A 386 3.53 23.28 13.61
CA PHE A 386 3.19 22.15 12.75
C PHE A 386 4.42 21.38 12.24
N ILE A 387 5.51 22.09 11.97
CA ILE A 387 6.78 21.49 11.53
C ILE A 387 7.35 20.59 12.64
N GLU A 388 7.25 21.00 13.91
CA GLU A 388 7.70 20.18 15.05
C GLU A 388 6.88 18.90 15.18
N ILE A 389 5.55 19.00 15.00
CA ILE A 389 4.63 17.84 15.01
C ILE A 389 4.99 16.86 13.88
N ALA A 390 5.16 17.38 12.66
CA ALA A 390 5.46 16.57 11.49
C ALA A 390 6.81 15.82 11.63
N PHE A 391 7.88 16.53 12.01
CA PHE A 391 9.18 15.91 12.22
C PHE A 391 9.18 14.89 13.37
N ALA A 392 8.44 15.15 14.45
CA ALA A 392 8.37 14.22 15.58
C ALA A 392 7.70 12.90 15.17
N GLN A 393 6.67 12.98 14.32
CA GLN A 393 6.02 11.80 13.76
C GLN A 393 6.96 11.02 12.84
N VAL A 394 7.61 11.71 11.89
CA VAL A 394 8.56 11.09 10.96
C VAL A 394 9.67 10.37 11.73
N LEU A 395 10.25 11.00 12.76
CA LEU A 395 11.32 10.39 13.56
C LEU A 395 10.87 9.08 14.23
N VAL A 396 9.69 9.09 14.86
CA VAL A 396 9.17 7.91 15.55
C VAL A 396 8.86 6.79 14.55
N GLN A 397 8.27 7.13 13.41
CA GLN A 397 7.89 6.16 12.38
C GLN A 397 9.08 5.62 11.57
N MET A 398 10.18 6.37 11.45
CA MET A 398 11.40 5.87 10.82
C MET A 398 11.95 4.62 11.51
N ILE A 399 11.81 4.53 12.84
CA ILE A 399 12.21 3.34 13.60
C ILE A 399 11.41 2.11 13.14
N PHE A 400 10.09 2.27 12.92
CA PHE A 400 9.23 1.19 12.43
C PHE A 400 9.59 0.78 11.01
N ILE A 401 9.84 1.74 10.13
CA ILE A 401 10.22 1.47 8.74
C ILE A 401 11.53 0.68 8.69
N ILE A 402 12.52 1.04 9.51
CA ILE A 402 13.80 0.32 9.60
C ILE A 402 13.57 -1.14 10.03
N ILE A 403 12.76 -1.37 11.07
CA ILE A 403 12.43 -2.71 11.58
C ILE A 403 11.69 -3.51 10.52
N GLN A 404 10.62 -2.96 9.93
CA GLN A 404 9.80 -3.63 8.91
C GLN A 404 10.62 -3.96 7.66
N THR A 405 11.44 -3.02 7.18
CA THR A 405 12.29 -3.22 6.00
C THR A 405 13.30 -4.34 6.24
N THR A 406 13.92 -4.37 7.42
CA THR A 406 14.87 -5.43 7.80
C THR A 406 14.17 -6.80 7.82
N LEU A 407 13.01 -6.91 8.48
CA LEU A 407 12.24 -8.16 8.55
C LEU A 407 11.80 -8.66 7.18
N VAL A 408 11.31 -7.77 6.32
CA VAL A 408 10.85 -8.13 4.98
C VAL A 408 12.00 -8.57 4.09
N MET A 409 13.16 -7.91 4.15
CA MET A 409 14.36 -8.32 3.41
C MET A 409 14.84 -9.72 3.84
N ILE A 410 14.85 -10.01 5.15
CA ILE A 410 15.21 -11.33 5.68
C ILE A 410 14.26 -12.39 5.13
N VAL A 411 12.96 -12.18 5.21
CA VAL A 411 11.99 -13.19 4.78
C VAL A 411 11.99 -13.38 3.27
N MET A 412 11.98 -12.30 2.50
CA MET A 412 11.96 -12.40 1.05
C MET A 412 13.21 -13.07 0.48
N PHE A 413 14.41 -12.71 0.96
CA PHE A 413 15.66 -13.17 0.33
C PHE A 413 16.33 -14.34 1.05
N LEU A 414 16.18 -14.49 2.38
CA LEU A 414 16.82 -15.59 3.13
C LEU A 414 15.87 -16.76 3.44
N VAL A 415 14.56 -16.54 3.61
CA VAL A 415 13.61 -17.62 3.95
C VAL A 415 13.03 -18.26 2.70
N PHE A 416 12.74 -17.47 1.67
CA PHE A 416 12.17 -17.94 0.39
C PHE A 416 13.21 -18.07 -0.73
N ASP A 417 14.51 -17.93 -0.43
CA ASP A 417 15.62 -18.08 -1.38
C ASP A 417 15.43 -17.30 -2.71
N ASN A 418 14.85 -16.10 -2.64
CA ASN A 418 14.77 -15.22 -3.80
C ASN A 418 16.16 -14.66 -4.16
N PRO A 419 16.47 -14.49 -5.46
CA PRO A 419 17.79 -14.04 -5.90
C PRO A 419 18.08 -12.62 -5.41
N PHE A 420 19.22 -12.47 -4.73
CA PHE A 420 19.77 -11.20 -4.28
C PHE A 420 21.26 -11.12 -4.63
N VAL A 421 21.59 -10.48 -5.75
CA VAL A 421 22.95 -10.42 -6.30
C VAL A 421 23.69 -9.14 -5.90
N GLY A 422 22.97 -8.02 -5.75
CA GLY A 422 23.56 -6.71 -5.49
C GLY A 422 23.87 -6.42 -4.02
N ASP A 423 24.19 -5.15 -3.75
CA ASP A 423 24.50 -4.69 -2.40
C ASP A 423 23.24 -4.46 -1.56
N ILE A 424 23.32 -4.86 -0.28
CA ILE A 424 22.25 -4.68 0.71
C ILE A 424 22.03 -3.20 1.02
N PHE A 425 23.11 -2.41 1.08
CA PHE A 425 23.04 -1.02 1.56
C PHE A 425 22.24 -0.07 0.64
N PRO A 426 22.47 -0.02 -0.69
CA PRO A 426 21.64 0.77 -1.60
C PRO A 426 20.17 0.30 -1.59
N SER A 427 19.93 -1.00 -1.56
CA SER A 427 18.59 -1.59 -1.54
C SER A 427 17.81 -1.18 -0.27
N PHE A 428 18.46 -1.26 0.88
CA PHE A 428 17.90 -0.84 2.16
C PHE A 428 17.65 0.69 2.21
N THR A 429 18.59 1.47 1.68
CA THR A 429 18.45 2.94 1.61
C THR A 429 17.28 3.34 0.70
N LEU A 430 17.12 2.66 -0.45
CA LEU A 430 16.00 2.91 -1.34
C LEU A 430 14.66 2.56 -0.67
N LEU A 431 14.56 1.43 0.02
CA LEU A 431 13.34 1.01 0.72
C LEU A 431 12.95 1.95 1.87
N THR A 432 13.93 2.45 2.62
CA THR A 432 13.67 3.44 3.68
C THR A 432 13.26 4.80 3.11
N LEU A 433 13.78 5.20 1.96
CA LEU A 433 13.31 6.37 1.20
C LEU A 433 11.88 6.18 0.67
N ILE A 434 11.56 5.00 0.13
CA ILE A 434 10.19 4.64 -0.28
C ILE A 434 9.23 4.73 0.90
N GLY A 435 9.61 4.21 2.07
CA GLY A 435 8.82 4.35 3.29
C GLY A 435 8.64 5.79 3.74
N SER A 436 9.68 6.62 3.60
CA SER A 436 9.60 8.07 3.86
C SER A 436 8.64 8.78 2.91
N GLY A 437 8.66 8.44 1.62
CA GLY A 437 7.67 8.91 0.64
C GLY A 437 6.25 8.52 1.00
N GLY A 438 6.06 7.28 1.49
CA GLY A 438 4.80 6.79 2.03
C GLY A 438 4.30 7.62 3.21
N MET A 439 5.16 7.92 4.19
CA MET A 439 4.80 8.77 5.33
C MET A 439 4.39 10.18 4.89
N CYS A 440 5.13 10.81 3.96
CA CYS A 440 4.76 12.12 3.44
C CYS A 440 3.42 12.09 2.71
N PHE A 441 3.13 11.03 1.97
CA PHE A 441 1.81 10.83 1.38
C PHE A 441 0.72 10.65 2.44
N GLY A 442 0.97 9.90 3.51
CA GLY A 442 0.05 9.75 4.65
C GLY A 442 -0.23 11.06 5.40
N PHE A 443 0.78 11.93 5.53
CA PHE A 443 0.62 13.29 6.04
C PHE A 443 -0.29 14.14 5.15
N PHE A 444 -0.03 14.09 3.84
CA PHE A 444 -0.83 14.81 2.85
C PHE A 444 -2.30 14.35 2.89
N THR A 445 -2.56 13.05 2.93
CA THR A 445 -3.92 12.51 3.00
C THR A 445 -4.63 12.93 4.29
N ALA A 446 -3.94 12.96 5.44
CA ALA A 446 -4.50 13.44 6.71
C ALA A 446 -4.88 14.93 6.72
N ILE A 447 -4.22 15.76 5.92
CA ILE A 447 -4.56 17.19 5.76
C ILE A 447 -5.72 17.39 4.80
N VAL A 448 -5.79 16.57 3.74
CA VAL A 448 -6.84 16.66 2.73
C VAL A 448 -8.17 16.15 3.27
N CYS A 449 -8.17 14.96 3.89
CA CYS A 449 -9.35 14.28 4.41
C CYS A 449 -9.79 14.85 5.77
N ARG A 450 -11.10 14.78 6.03
CA ARG A 450 -11.69 15.22 7.30
C ARG A 450 -11.90 14.07 8.26
N THR A 451 -12.37 12.95 7.72
CA THR A 451 -12.73 11.75 8.49
C THR A 451 -11.81 10.59 8.18
N GLN A 452 -11.76 9.61 9.10
CA GLN A 452 -11.01 8.37 8.88
C GLN A 452 -11.55 7.55 7.68
N THR A 453 -12.84 7.60 7.39
CA THR A 453 -13.46 6.85 6.28
C THR A 453 -13.03 7.39 4.91
N GLU A 454 -13.02 8.72 4.73
CA GLU A 454 -12.53 9.37 3.51
C GLU A 454 -11.06 9.00 3.22
N ALA A 455 -10.21 9.07 4.26
CA ALA A 455 -8.80 8.74 4.14
C ALA A 455 -8.58 7.25 3.82
N SER A 456 -9.41 6.37 4.38
CA SER A 456 -9.35 4.94 4.12
C SER A 456 -9.69 4.61 2.67
N PHE A 457 -10.74 5.21 2.11
CA PHE A 457 -11.09 5.04 0.68
C PHE A 457 -10.01 5.58 -0.25
N LEU A 458 -9.46 6.76 0.05
CA LEU A 458 -8.36 7.33 -0.73
C LEU A 458 -7.11 6.43 -0.68
N GLY A 459 -6.80 5.88 0.50
CA GLY A 459 -5.71 4.93 0.69
C GLY A 459 -5.89 3.65 -0.12
N ILE A 460 -7.05 2.99 0.02
CA ILE A 460 -7.36 1.73 -0.70
C ILE A 460 -7.31 1.95 -2.21
N GLY A 461 -7.93 3.02 -2.71
CA GLY A 461 -7.92 3.35 -4.14
C GLY A 461 -6.50 3.58 -4.67
N THR A 462 -5.69 4.37 -3.95
CA THR A 462 -4.30 4.65 -4.35
C THR A 462 -3.44 3.39 -4.34
N ASN A 463 -3.58 2.53 -3.33
CA ASN A 463 -2.84 1.26 -3.26
C ASN A 463 -3.18 0.34 -4.43
N PHE A 464 -4.47 0.21 -4.75
CA PHE A 464 -4.90 -0.63 -5.87
C PHE A 464 -4.33 -0.10 -7.19
N LEU A 465 -4.39 1.21 -7.43
CA LEU A 465 -3.82 1.83 -8.63
C LEU A 465 -2.30 1.60 -8.74
N LEU A 466 -1.56 1.82 -7.66
CA LEU A 466 -0.10 1.67 -7.65
C LEU A 466 0.33 0.24 -7.97
N LYS A 467 -0.42 -0.78 -7.54
CA LYS A 467 -0.15 -2.20 -7.87
C LYS A 467 -0.12 -2.49 -9.37
N PHE A 468 -1.00 -1.87 -10.15
CA PHE A 468 -1.02 -2.06 -11.60
C PHE A 468 0.05 -1.24 -12.31
N LEU A 469 0.40 -0.07 -11.78
CA LEU A 469 1.29 0.89 -12.44
C LEU A 469 2.78 0.67 -12.11
N CYS A 470 3.12 0.07 -10.96
CA CYS A 470 4.50 -0.12 -10.53
C CYS A 470 5.21 -1.33 -11.16
N GLY A 471 4.53 -2.07 -12.02
CA GLY A 471 5.11 -3.24 -12.68
C GLY A 471 5.09 -4.52 -11.84
N LEU A 472 4.19 -4.63 -10.85
CA LEU A 472 4.02 -5.84 -10.04
C LEU A 472 3.30 -6.96 -10.83
N MET A 473 2.12 -6.66 -11.37
CA MET A 473 1.28 -7.64 -12.07
C MET A 473 1.71 -7.84 -13.53
N TRP A 474 2.16 -6.76 -14.17
CA TRP A 474 2.50 -6.75 -15.59
C TRP A 474 3.75 -5.89 -15.82
N PRO A 475 4.65 -6.28 -16.74
CA PRO A 475 5.80 -5.45 -17.10
C PRO A 475 5.39 -4.05 -17.55
N THR A 476 6.17 -3.04 -17.16
CA THR A 476 5.86 -1.64 -17.47
C THR A 476 5.84 -1.34 -18.97
N GLU A 477 6.59 -2.13 -19.74
CA GLU A 477 6.71 -2.11 -21.19
C GLU A 477 5.42 -2.56 -21.88
N GLY A 478 4.67 -3.46 -21.23
CA GLY A 478 3.43 -4.00 -21.75
C GLY A 478 2.17 -3.24 -21.34
N ILE A 479 2.31 -2.12 -20.61
CA ILE A 479 1.19 -1.25 -20.24
C ILE A 479 0.73 -0.45 -21.47
N HIS A 480 -0.59 -0.26 -21.61
CA HIS A 480 -1.18 0.57 -22.66
C HIS A 480 -0.57 1.98 -22.69
N TYR A 481 -0.34 2.54 -23.90
CA TYR A 481 0.44 3.78 -24.09
C TYR A 481 -0.06 4.99 -23.26
N LEU A 482 -1.39 5.13 -23.11
CA LEU A 482 -2.00 6.19 -22.27
C LEU A 482 -1.55 6.08 -20.81
N LEU A 483 -1.65 4.88 -20.25
CA LEU A 483 -1.28 4.63 -18.85
C LEU A 483 0.23 4.61 -18.67
N ARG A 484 1.00 4.17 -19.67
CA ARG A 484 2.47 4.15 -19.63
C ARG A 484 3.06 5.55 -19.46
N SER A 485 2.45 6.55 -20.10
CA SER A 485 2.87 7.96 -19.97
C SER A 485 2.68 8.48 -18.53
N VAL A 486 1.67 7.99 -17.81
CA VAL A 486 1.37 8.37 -16.43
C VAL A 486 2.16 7.52 -15.43
N SER A 487 2.32 6.22 -15.68
CA SER A 487 2.97 5.27 -14.78
C SER A 487 4.42 5.66 -14.51
N VAL A 488 5.14 6.14 -15.53
CA VAL A 488 6.53 6.60 -15.41
C VAL A 488 6.71 7.68 -14.33
N TYR A 489 5.71 8.55 -14.15
CA TYR A 489 5.75 9.62 -13.16
C TYR A 489 5.25 9.20 -11.78
N MET A 490 4.67 8.01 -11.62
CA MET A 490 4.21 7.53 -10.32
C MET A 490 5.40 7.27 -9.38
N PRO A 491 5.25 7.52 -8.07
CA PRO A 491 6.36 7.47 -7.11
C PRO A 491 7.03 6.10 -7.01
N LEU A 492 6.27 5.02 -7.22
CA LEU A 492 6.74 3.66 -7.08
C LEU A 492 7.34 3.07 -8.35
N THR A 493 6.92 3.50 -9.55
CA THR A 493 7.26 2.77 -10.79
C THR A 493 8.76 2.74 -11.06
N MET A 494 9.44 3.89 -11.02
CA MET A 494 10.90 3.94 -11.19
C MET A 494 11.64 3.34 -9.99
N SER A 495 11.13 3.57 -8.78
CA SER A 495 11.71 3.05 -7.53
C SER A 495 11.70 1.51 -7.50
N THR A 496 10.64 0.88 -8.00
CA THR A 496 10.52 -0.58 -8.13
C THR A 496 11.46 -1.14 -9.18
N GLU A 497 11.62 -0.47 -10.33
CA GLU A 497 12.57 -0.92 -11.35
C GLU A 497 14.03 -0.77 -10.90
N SER A 498 14.34 0.29 -10.14
CA SER A 498 15.64 0.45 -9.49
C SER A 498 15.90 -0.66 -8.48
N LEU A 499 14.91 -0.99 -7.65
CA LEU A 499 15.04 -2.11 -6.70
C LEU A 499 15.24 -3.44 -7.42
N ARG A 500 14.51 -3.71 -8.51
CA ARG A 500 14.70 -4.90 -9.34
C ARG A 500 16.10 -4.94 -9.98
N SER A 501 16.61 -3.80 -10.43
CA SER A 501 17.96 -3.67 -10.97
C SER A 501 19.05 -3.92 -9.90
N LEU A 502 18.83 -3.47 -8.66
CA LEU A 502 19.72 -3.73 -7.54
C LEU A 502 19.71 -5.23 -7.17
N THR A 503 18.53 -5.84 -6.97
CA THR A 503 18.44 -7.20 -6.42
C THR A 503 18.69 -8.28 -7.46
N ALA A 504 18.11 -8.18 -8.66
CA ALA A 504 18.17 -9.23 -9.68
C ALA A 504 19.37 -9.08 -10.63
N LYS A 505 19.78 -7.85 -10.94
CA LYS A 505 20.90 -7.58 -11.88
C LYS A 505 22.22 -7.26 -11.17
N GLY A 506 22.19 -6.87 -9.88
CA GLY A 506 23.39 -6.51 -9.12
C GLY A 506 24.05 -5.20 -9.59
N LEU A 507 23.27 -4.28 -10.18
CA LEU A 507 23.82 -3.02 -10.70
C LEU A 507 24.13 -2.03 -9.57
N GLY A 508 25.21 -1.25 -9.71
CA GLY A 508 25.57 -0.19 -8.76
C GLY A 508 24.76 1.10 -8.94
N LEU A 509 24.97 2.06 -8.02
CA LEU A 509 24.29 3.37 -8.03
C LEU A 509 24.59 4.23 -9.28
N GLU A 510 25.66 3.93 -10.00
CA GLU A 510 26.06 4.67 -11.22
C GLU A 510 25.11 4.40 -12.40
N HIS A 511 24.42 3.27 -12.39
CA HIS A 511 23.57 2.88 -13.51
C HIS A 511 22.28 3.72 -13.56
N PRO A 512 21.84 4.20 -14.74
CA PRO A 512 20.63 5.02 -14.88
C PRO A 512 19.37 4.38 -14.32
N SER A 513 19.19 3.08 -14.52
CA SER A 513 18.02 2.37 -13.96
C SER A 513 17.97 2.39 -12.44
N VAL A 514 19.10 2.60 -11.75
CA VAL A 514 19.18 2.61 -10.28
C VAL A 514 18.99 4.02 -9.73
N TYR A 515 19.77 5.02 -10.15
CA TYR A 515 19.65 6.36 -9.56
C TYR A 515 18.32 7.05 -9.91
N LEU A 516 17.69 6.72 -11.05
CA LEU A 516 16.38 7.29 -11.42
C LEU A 516 15.28 6.97 -10.39
N GLY A 517 15.31 5.80 -9.74
CA GLY A 517 14.38 5.48 -8.66
C GLY A 517 14.61 6.34 -7.41
N PHE A 518 15.87 6.55 -7.02
CA PHE A 518 16.22 7.45 -5.91
C PHE A 518 15.76 8.88 -6.18
N VAL A 519 16.02 9.39 -7.39
CA VAL A 519 15.59 10.73 -7.80
C VAL A 519 14.06 10.84 -7.83
N SER A 520 13.37 9.82 -8.34
CA SER A 520 11.90 9.80 -8.39
C SER A 520 11.28 9.90 -6.98
N ILE A 521 11.68 9.02 -6.07
CA ILE A 521 11.08 9.01 -4.73
C ILE A 521 11.44 10.26 -3.93
N PHE A 522 12.68 10.76 -4.07
CA PHE A 522 13.09 12.01 -3.42
C PHE A 522 12.28 13.21 -3.93
N SER A 523 12.05 13.28 -5.24
CA SER A 523 11.20 14.31 -5.84
C SER A 523 9.77 14.26 -5.29
N TRP A 524 9.20 13.06 -5.15
CA TRP A 524 7.87 12.89 -4.58
C TRP A 524 7.78 13.20 -3.09
N ILE A 525 8.81 12.93 -2.29
CA ILE A 525 8.90 13.39 -0.90
C ILE A 525 8.80 14.92 -0.84
N LEU A 526 9.54 15.62 -1.71
CA LEU A 526 9.47 17.08 -1.82
C LEU A 526 8.08 17.55 -2.27
N VAL A 527 7.49 16.92 -3.28
CA VAL A 527 6.13 17.26 -3.75
C VAL A 527 5.10 17.09 -2.65
N PHE A 528 5.06 15.96 -1.96
CA PHE A 528 4.08 15.71 -0.89
C PHE A 528 4.29 16.63 0.32
N SER A 529 5.54 16.91 0.69
CA SER A 529 5.84 17.85 1.78
C SER A 529 5.43 19.29 1.44
N LEU A 530 5.71 19.75 0.21
CA LEU A 530 5.32 21.07 -0.28
C LEU A 530 3.79 21.18 -0.39
N ALA A 531 3.13 20.16 -0.94
CA ALA A 531 1.68 20.10 -1.04
C ALA A 531 1.02 20.14 0.34
N SER A 532 1.57 19.39 1.30
CA SER A 532 1.13 19.42 2.71
C SER A 532 1.27 20.82 3.32
N PHE A 533 2.41 21.48 3.10
CA PHE A 533 2.67 22.83 3.59
C PHE A 533 1.73 23.89 2.98
N ILE A 534 1.52 23.84 1.66
CA ILE A 534 0.59 24.75 0.96
C ILE A 534 -0.83 24.54 1.48
N MET A 535 -1.28 23.29 1.60
CA MET A 535 -2.62 22.98 2.09
C MET A 535 -2.83 23.44 3.53
N LEU A 536 -1.83 23.29 4.40
CA LEU A 536 -1.90 23.81 5.77
C LEU A 536 -2.06 25.33 5.82
N LYS A 537 -1.42 26.08 4.91
CA LYS A 537 -1.59 27.53 4.83
C LYS A 537 -2.96 27.94 4.30
N LEU A 538 -3.48 27.24 3.28
CA LEU A 538 -4.79 27.53 2.68
C LEU A 538 -5.94 27.17 3.63
N LYS A 539 -5.79 26.07 4.38
CA LYS A 539 -6.79 25.51 5.29
C LYS A 539 -6.47 25.84 6.76
N ARG A 540 -6.17 27.11 7.07
CA ARG A 540 -5.87 27.53 8.46
C ARG A 540 -7.01 27.18 9.44
N ASP A 541 -8.24 27.11 8.92
CA ASP A 541 -9.47 26.73 9.65
C ASP A 541 -9.69 25.21 9.84
N VAL A 542 -8.96 24.32 9.15
CA VAL A 542 -9.29 22.87 9.14
C VAL A 542 -8.92 22.16 10.45
N TRP A 543 -8.16 22.82 11.32
CA TRP A 543 -7.70 22.27 12.59
C TRP A 543 -8.19 23.08 13.80
N THR A 544 -8.92 24.19 13.57
CA THR A 544 -9.36 25.14 14.61
C THR A 544 -10.86 25.44 14.56
N LYS A 545 -11.64 24.76 13.71
CA LYS A 545 -13.09 24.83 13.75
C LYS A 545 -13.63 23.63 14.54
N SER A 546 -13.83 23.91 15.82
CA SER A 546 -14.87 23.41 16.74
C SER A 546 -15.35 21.99 16.48
#